data_AF-A0A350QE81-F1
#
_entry.id   AF-A0A350QE81-F1
#
_cell.length_a   1.000
_cell.length_b   1.000
_cell.length_c   1.000
_cell.angle_alpha   90.00
_cell.angle_beta   90.00
_cell.angle_gamma   90.00
#
_symmetry.space_group_name_H-M   'P 1'
#
loop_
_entity.id
_entity.type
_entity.pdbx_description
1 polymer ?
#
loop_
_entity_poly.entity_id
_entity_poly.type
_entity_poly.pdbx_seq_one_letter_code
_entity_poly.pdbx_strand_id
1 'polypeptide(L)'
;MSRAKALSLLTLPLSGNRLIEASAGTGKTFTIAALYLRLVLGHGKQYAYARALTPPEILVVTFTEAATQELRDRIRLRLTEAAQAFRQGQCDDGVLASLLAEYPAADFAYCARRLELAAQWMDEAAISTIHSWCNRMLAEHAFASGSLFSQQLSTDLSALKLQASRDYWRSFYYDLAEEALTACLYYWQTPEQ
;
A
#
# COMPACT_ATOMS: atom_id res chain seq x y z
N MET A 1 3.07 -3.49 27.97
CA MET A 1 3.53 -3.28 26.58
C MET A 1 4.32 -4.51 26.17
N SER A 2 3.86 -5.25 25.16
CA SER A 2 4.55 -6.44 24.65
C SER A 2 5.86 -6.02 23.99
N ARG A 3 6.98 -6.60 24.40
CA ARG A 3 8.32 -6.29 23.87
C ARG A 3 8.38 -6.76 22.41
N ALA A 4 8.76 -5.88 21.49
CA ALA A 4 8.90 -6.23 20.07
C ALA A 4 9.88 -7.41 19.91
N LYS A 5 9.41 -8.51 19.33
CA LYS A 5 10.23 -9.70 19.03
C LYS A 5 10.98 -9.45 17.72
N ALA A 6 12.24 -9.91 17.66
CA ALA A 6 13.02 -9.87 16.42
C ALA A 6 12.24 -10.53 15.26
N LEU A 7 12.15 -9.82 14.14
CA LEU A 7 11.39 -10.25 12.96
C LEU A 7 12.06 -11.45 12.30
N SER A 8 11.33 -12.56 12.18
CA SER A 8 11.74 -13.71 11.35
C SER A 8 10.88 -13.75 10.10
N LEU A 9 11.47 -13.40 8.94
CA LEU A 9 10.74 -13.25 7.68
C LEU A 9 10.08 -14.55 7.20
N LEU A 10 10.73 -15.69 7.41
CA LEU A 10 10.24 -17.00 6.94
C LEU A 10 9.13 -17.58 7.81
N THR A 11 9.05 -17.16 9.08
CA THR A 11 8.10 -17.70 10.07
C THR A 11 7.08 -16.67 10.58
N LEU A 12 7.07 -15.45 10.05
CA LEU A 12 6.02 -14.47 10.33
C LEU A 12 4.66 -15.04 9.87
N PRO A 13 3.64 -15.15 10.74
CA PRO A 13 2.33 -15.62 10.32
C PRO A 13 1.69 -14.64 9.34
N LEU A 14 1.30 -15.12 8.15
CA LEU A 14 0.67 -14.33 7.09
C LEU A 14 -0.86 -14.24 7.24
N SER A 15 -1.40 -14.56 8.41
CA SER A 15 -2.82 -14.47 8.75
C SER A 15 -3.06 -13.51 9.92
N GLY A 16 -4.22 -12.86 9.88
CA GLY A 16 -4.62 -11.83 10.83
C GLY A 16 -3.80 -10.55 10.71
N ASN A 17 -3.83 -9.73 11.76
CA ASN A 17 -3.16 -8.44 11.77
C ASN A 17 -1.75 -8.57 12.35
N ARG A 18 -0.75 -8.04 11.65
CA ARG A 18 0.65 -7.98 12.10
C ARG A 18 1.16 -6.55 12.02
N LEU A 19 1.79 -6.10 13.09
CA LEU A 19 2.50 -4.83 13.12
C LEU A 19 4.00 -5.12 13.08
N ILE A 20 4.68 -4.57 12.08
CA ILE A 20 6.13 -4.66 11.91
C ILE A 20 6.70 -3.27 12.09
N GLU A 21 7.52 -3.08 13.12
CA GLU A 21 8.24 -1.83 13.35
C GLU A 21 9.55 -1.85 12.56
N ALA A 22 9.82 -0.79 11.79
CA ALA A 22 11.00 -0.71 10.95
C ALA A 22 11.53 0.73 10.82
N SER A 23 12.65 1.01 11.47
CA SER A 23 13.35 2.30 11.43
C SER A 23 13.96 2.61 10.06
N ALA A 24 14.43 3.84 9.86
CA ALA A 24 15.17 4.20 8.64
C ALA A 24 16.36 3.25 8.42
N GLY A 25 16.57 2.80 7.18
CA GLY A 25 17.69 1.91 6.83
C GLY A 25 17.52 0.43 7.19
N THR A 26 16.44 -0.01 7.84
CA THR A 26 16.29 -1.42 8.30
C THR A 26 15.69 -2.37 7.26
N GLY A 27 15.80 -2.06 5.97
CA GLY A 27 15.33 -2.95 4.90
C GLY A 27 13.81 -3.15 4.84
N LYS A 28 13.01 -2.08 5.03
CA LYS A 28 11.55 -2.11 4.88
C LYS A 28 11.09 -2.71 3.55
N THR A 29 11.62 -2.18 2.45
CA THR A 29 11.30 -2.61 1.10
C THR A 29 11.70 -4.08 0.88
N PHE A 30 12.86 -4.48 1.41
CA PHE A 30 13.32 -5.87 1.39
C PHE A 30 12.37 -6.80 2.14
N THR A 31 11.91 -6.38 3.32
CA THR A 31 10.93 -7.11 4.14
C THR A 31 9.62 -7.31 3.38
N ILE A 32 9.09 -6.24 2.77
CA ILE A 32 7.85 -6.32 1.97
C ILE A 32 8.02 -7.30 0.81
N ALA A 33 9.12 -7.21 0.05
CA ALA A 33 9.38 -8.10 -1.07
C ALA A 33 9.52 -9.57 -0.63
N ALA A 34 10.15 -9.84 0.52
CA ALA A 34 10.25 -11.18 1.07
C ALA A 34 8.88 -11.74 1.52
N LEU A 35 8.02 -10.92 2.13
CA LEU A 35 6.67 -11.34 2.49
C LEU A 35 5.79 -11.58 1.25
N TYR A 36 5.93 -10.73 0.24
CA TYR A 36 5.25 -10.89 -1.06
C TYR A 36 5.63 -12.21 -1.73
N LEU A 37 6.94 -12.51 -1.78
CA LEU A 37 7.47 -13.78 -2.28
C LEU A 37 6.85 -14.98 -1.56
N ARG A 38 6.73 -14.90 -0.22
CA ARG A 38 6.10 -15.97 0.56
C ARG A 38 4.62 -16.16 0.24
N LEU A 39 3.86 -15.08 0.04
CA LEU A 39 2.46 -15.15 -0.37
C LEU A 39 2.31 -15.81 -1.75
N VAL A 40 3.18 -15.47 -2.69
CA VAL A 40 3.19 -16.09 -4.03
C VAL A 40 3.50 -17.58 -3.98
N LEU A 41 4.44 -18.00 -3.13
CA LEU A 41 4.78 -19.41 -2.99
C LEU A 41 3.81 -20.20 -2.11
N GLY A 42 3.02 -19.55 -1.27
CA GLY A 42 2.29 -20.22 -0.18
C GLY A 42 3.22 -20.73 0.92
N HIS A 43 4.33 -20.04 1.17
CA HIS A 43 5.40 -20.47 2.06
C HIS A 43 5.11 -20.23 3.56
N GLY A 44 5.53 -21.17 4.41
CA GLY A 44 5.59 -21.00 5.87
C GLY A 44 4.82 -22.05 6.68
N LYS A 45 4.31 -23.12 6.05
CA LYS A 45 3.56 -24.20 6.71
C LYS A 45 2.40 -23.63 7.56
N GLN A 46 2.43 -23.79 8.87
CA GLN A 46 1.45 -23.22 9.80
C GLN A 46 1.39 -21.67 9.81
N TYR A 47 2.44 -21.02 9.31
CA TYR A 47 2.55 -19.56 9.15
C TYR A 47 2.22 -19.07 7.74
N ALA A 48 1.91 -19.98 6.81
CA ALA A 48 1.52 -19.64 5.45
C ALA A 48 0.12 -19.02 5.42
N TYR A 49 -0.17 -18.29 4.34
CA TYR A 49 -1.54 -17.97 3.99
C TYR A 49 -2.28 -19.22 3.51
N ALA A 50 -3.62 -19.20 3.51
CA ALA A 50 -4.46 -20.36 3.21
C ALA A 50 -4.16 -21.01 1.85
N ARG A 51 -3.67 -20.23 0.87
CA ARG A 51 -3.23 -20.68 -0.44
C ARG A 51 -2.13 -19.78 -1.00
N ALA A 52 -1.46 -20.24 -2.07
CA ALA A 52 -0.63 -19.37 -2.89
C ALA A 52 -1.49 -18.28 -3.57
N LEU A 53 -0.94 -17.08 -3.68
CA LEU A 53 -1.60 -15.91 -4.27
C LEU A 53 -0.88 -15.42 -5.53
N THR A 54 -1.63 -14.78 -6.41
CA THR A 54 -1.12 -14.11 -7.61
C THR A 54 -0.98 -12.60 -7.34
N PRO A 55 -0.20 -11.86 -8.14
CA PRO A 55 0.02 -10.44 -7.87
C PRO A 55 -1.23 -9.56 -7.73
N PRO A 56 -2.31 -9.76 -8.50
CA PRO A 56 -3.56 -9.00 -8.31
C PRO A 56 -4.29 -9.30 -6.98
N GLU A 57 -4.01 -10.45 -6.35
CA GLU A 57 -4.62 -10.88 -5.10
C GLU A 57 -3.89 -10.36 -3.85
N ILE A 58 -2.76 -9.66 -4.03
CA ILE A 58 -1.94 -9.13 -2.94
C ILE A 58 -1.96 -7.60 -2.98
N LEU A 59 -2.78 -6.99 -2.13
CA LEU A 59 -2.87 -5.54 -2.00
C LEU A 59 -1.68 -4.97 -1.21
N VAL A 60 -0.95 -4.03 -1.81
CA VAL A 60 0.08 -3.21 -1.15
C VAL A 60 -0.28 -1.75 -1.35
N VAL A 61 -0.44 -1.01 -0.24
CA VAL A 61 -0.73 0.43 -0.27
C VAL A 61 0.40 1.25 0.32
N THR A 62 0.69 2.41 -0.28
CA THR A 62 1.71 3.36 0.20
C THR A 62 1.26 4.81 0.01
N PHE A 63 2.09 5.77 0.42
CA PHE A 63 1.72 7.20 0.43
C PHE A 63 1.96 7.91 -0.89
N THR A 64 3.01 7.57 -1.64
CA THR A 64 3.42 8.32 -2.83
C THR A 64 3.48 7.44 -4.07
N GLU A 65 3.24 8.02 -5.24
CA GLU A 65 3.34 7.32 -6.53
C GLU A 65 4.78 6.92 -6.87
N ALA A 66 5.78 7.65 -6.37
CA ALA A 66 7.18 7.21 -6.50
C ALA A 66 7.43 5.91 -5.71
N ALA A 67 6.85 5.78 -4.51
CA ALA A 67 7.00 4.59 -3.69
C ALA A 67 6.22 3.39 -4.25
N THR A 68 5.08 3.59 -4.93
CA THR A 68 4.37 2.49 -5.61
C THR A 68 5.22 1.90 -6.71
N GLN A 69 5.84 2.75 -7.55
CA GLN A 69 6.72 2.32 -8.63
C GLN A 69 7.98 1.62 -8.10
N GLU A 70 8.65 2.22 -7.10
CA GLU A 70 9.81 1.61 -6.47
C GLU A 70 9.48 0.22 -5.89
N LEU A 71 8.36 0.10 -5.15
CA LEU A 71 7.93 -1.19 -4.60
C LEU A 71 7.65 -2.23 -5.68
N ARG A 72 6.99 -1.83 -6.77
CA ARG A 72 6.67 -2.71 -7.90
C ARG A 72 7.95 -3.27 -8.52
N ASP A 73 8.93 -2.42 -8.80
CA ASP A 73 10.20 -2.83 -9.41
C ASP A 73 11.01 -3.72 -8.47
N ARG A 74 11.04 -3.40 -7.17
CA ARG A 74 11.73 -4.20 -6.16
C ARG A 74 11.11 -5.57 -5.96
N ILE A 75 9.79 -5.67 -5.94
CA ILE A 75 9.09 -6.96 -5.84
C ILE A 75 9.31 -7.79 -7.11
N ARG A 76 9.19 -7.18 -8.30
CA ARG A 76 9.46 -7.86 -9.58
C ARG A 76 10.88 -8.43 -9.63
N LEU A 77 11.87 -7.63 -9.26
CA LEU A 77 13.26 -8.06 -9.20
C LEU A 77 13.41 -9.25 -8.24
N ARG A 78 12.83 -9.15 -7.03
CA ARG A 78 12.93 -10.21 -6.03
C ARG A 78 12.29 -11.52 -6.46
N LEU A 79 11.14 -11.46 -7.15
CA LEU A 79 10.49 -12.65 -7.73
C LEU A 79 11.38 -13.29 -8.81
N THR A 80 12.02 -12.47 -9.64
CA THR A 80 12.92 -12.93 -10.72
C THR A 80 14.18 -13.59 -10.14
N GLU A 81 14.82 -12.96 -9.15
CA GLU A 81 15.98 -13.51 -8.43
C GLU A 81 15.63 -14.85 -7.76
N ALA A 82 14.48 -14.91 -7.08
CA ALA A 82 14.02 -16.13 -6.44
C ALA A 82 13.74 -17.24 -7.48
N ALA A 83 13.12 -16.92 -8.61
CA ALA A 83 12.91 -17.90 -9.67
C ALA A 83 14.22 -18.46 -10.22
N GLN A 84 15.24 -17.61 -10.38
CA GLN A 84 16.57 -18.02 -10.78
C GLN A 84 17.23 -18.92 -9.73
N ALA A 85 17.13 -18.56 -8.44
CA ALA A 85 17.63 -19.38 -7.34
C ALA A 85 17.01 -20.78 -7.35
N PHE A 86 15.68 -20.88 -7.51
CA PHE A 86 15.01 -22.18 -7.63
C PHE A 86 15.46 -22.97 -8.86
N ARG A 87 15.68 -22.33 -10.02
CA ARG A 87 16.24 -23.02 -11.20
C ARG A 87 17.64 -23.57 -11.00
N GLN A 88 18.48 -22.81 -10.30
CA GLN A 88 19.87 -23.17 -10.05
C GLN A 88 20.02 -24.13 -8.87
N GLY A 89 19.02 -24.19 -7.99
CA GLY A 89 19.07 -24.95 -6.74
C GLY A 89 20.03 -24.39 -5.70
N GLN A 90 20.54 -23.17 -5.89
CA GLN A 90 21.48 -22.49 -5.00
C GLN A 90 21.32 -20.97 -5.07
N CYS A 91 21.72 -20.28 -4.01
CA CYS A 91 21.71 -18.82 -3.93
C CYS A 91 22.64 -18.33 -2.81
N ASP A 92 23.32 -17.20 -3.02
CA ASP A 92 24.17 -16.56 -2.01
C ASP A 92 23.40 -15.59 -1.09
N ASP A 93 22.19 -15.19 -1.48
CA ASP A 93 21.31 -14.37 -0.63
C ASP A 93 20.81 -15.22 0.56
N GLY A 94 21.18 -14.83 1.77
CA GLY A 94 20.89 -15.63 2.97
C GLY A 94 19.40 -15.92 3.21
N VAL A 95 18.49 -15.03 2.79
CA VAL A 95 17.04 -15.25 2.93
C VAL A 95 16.52 -16.20 1.85
N LEU A 96 16.93 -16.03 0.59
CA LEU A 96 16.55 -16.95 -0.49
C LEU A 96 17.17 -18.34 -0.31
N ALA A 97 18.42 -18.42 0.14
CA ALA A 97 19.08 -19.68 0.46
C ALA A 97 18.33 -20.44 1.56
N SER A 98 17.95 -19.73 2.63
CA SER A 98 17.13 -20.31 3.72
C SER A 98 15.75 -20.74 3.22
N LEU A 99 15.10 -19.94 2.37
CA LEU A 99 13.82 -20.29 1.75
C LEU A 99 13.94 -21.54 0.88
N LEU A 100 14.96 -21.61 0.02
CA LEU A 100 15.21 -22.72 -0.89
C LEU A 100 15.46 -24.04 -0.14
N ALA A 101 16.16 -23.97 1.00
CA ALA A 101 16.39 -25.12 1.87
C ALA A 101 15.11 -25.68 2.51
N GLU A 102 14.00 -24.93 2.55
CA GLU A 102 12.70 -25.42 3.05
C GLU A 102 11.89 -26.20 1.99
N TYR A 103 12.32 -26.22 0.73
CA TYR A 103 11.65 -26.93 -0.37
C TYR A 103 12.43 -28.18 -0.78
N PRO A 104 11.73 -29.28 -1.16
CA PRO A 104 12.38 -30.41 -1.79
C PRO A 104 12.81 -30.05 -3.23
N ALA A 105 13.96 -30.57 -3.66
CA ALA A 105 14.50 -30.31 -5.01
C ALA A 105 13.53 -30.68 -6.14
N ALA A 106 12.63 -31.64 -5.92
CA ALA A 106 11.58 -32.01 -6.88
C ALA A 106 10.61 -30.87 -7.19
N ASP A 107 10.39 -29.94 -6.26
CA ASP A 107 9.44 -28.83 -6.40
C ASP A 107 10.10 -27.57 -7.00
N PHE A 108 11.42 -27.58 -7.22
CA PHE A 108 12.16 -26.39 -7.63
C PHE A 108 11.71 -25.84 -8.99
N ALA A 109 11.52 -26.72 -9.97
CA ALA A 109 11.05 -26.32 -11.29
C ALA A 109 9.64 -25.69 -11.23
N TYR A 110 8.78 -26.23 -10.37
CA TYR A 110 7.44 -25.71 -10.16
C TYR A 110 7.46 -24.32 -9.49
N CYS A 111 8.25 -24.17 -8.43
CA CYS A 111 8.42 -22.92 -7.72
C CYS A 111 9.00 -21.83 -8.62
N ALA A 112 10.06 -22.14 -9.38
CA ALA A 112 10.65 -21.22 -10.35
C ALA A 112 9.60 -20.73 -11.36
N ARG A 113 8.85 -21.65 -11.98
CA ARG A 113 7.84 -21.29 -12.98
C ARG A 113 6.76 -20.39 -12.38
N ARG A 114 6.30 -20.70 -11.17
CA ARG A 114 5.29 -19.88 -10.48
C ARG A 114 5.79 -18.45 -10.23
N LEU A 115 7.03 -18.32 -9.78
CA LEU A 115 7.65 -17.02 -9.51
C LEU A 115 7.87 -16.19 -10.78
N GLU A 116 8.24 -16.84 -11.89
CA GLU A 116 8.35 -16.17 -13.19
C GLU A 116 7.01 -15.63 -13.68
N LEU A 117 5.95 -16.44 -13.56
CA LEU A 117 4.60 -16.01 -13.93
C LEU A 117 4.16 -14.82 -13.05
N ALA A 118 4.43 -14.87 -11.76
CA ALA A 118 4.15 -13.75 -10.86
C ALA A 118 4.95 -12.50 -11.24
N ALA A 119 6.24 -12.63 -11.59
CA ALA A 119 7.07 -11.50 -12.03
C ALA A 119 6.55 -10.86 -13.33
N GLN A 120 6.06 -11.67 -14.27
CA GLN A 120 5.46 -11.22 -15.52
C GLN A 120 4.11 -10.52 -15.30
N TRP A 121 3.34 -10.94 -14.30
CA TRP A 121 2.07 -10.31 -13.93
C TRP A 121 2.21 -9.07 -13.03
N MET A 122 3.44 -8.60 -12.77
CA MET A 122 3.64 -7.45 -11.89
C MET A 122 3.08 -6.13 -12.43
N ASP A 123 2.75 -6.02 -13.71
CA ASP A 123 2.05 -4.84 -14.25
C ASP A 123 0.58 -4.77 -13.79
N GLU A 124 -0.04 -5.92 -13.55
CA GLU A 124 -1.39 -6.05 -12.99
C GLU A 124 -1.41 -6.14 -11.45
N ALA A 125 -0.26 -5.97 -10.79
CA ALA A 125 -0.17 -6.08 -9.34
C ALA A 125 -1.00 -4.99 -8.64
N ALA A 126 -1.68 -5.38 -7.55
CA ALA A 126 -2.47 -4.48 -6.71
C ALA A 126 -1.56 -3.62 -5.78
N ILE A 127 -0.67 -2.84 -6.39
CA ILE A 127 0.22 -1.90 -5.70
C ILE A 127 -0.21 -0.49 -6.07
N SER A 128 -0.71 0.27 -5.10
CA SER A 128 -1.29 1.60 -5.33
C SER A 128 -1.02 2.54 -4.16
N THR A 129 -1.25 3.84 -4.37
CA THR A 129 -1.35 4.76 -3.24
C THR A 129 -2.64 4.50 -2.46
N ILE A 130 -2.69 4.95 -1.20
CA ILE A 130 -3.91 4.87 -0.37
C ILE A 130 -5.09 5.55 -1.09
N HIS A 131 -4.87 6.75 -1.64
CA HIS A 131 -5.89 7.51 -2.36
C HIS A 131 -6.39 6.77 -3.61
N SER A 132 -5.47 6.28 -4.45
CA SER A 132 -5.82 5.55 -5.67
C SER A 132 -6.61 4.27 -5.38
N TRP A 133 -6.28 3.56 -4.28
CA TRP A 133 -7.04 2.40 -3.83
C TRP A 133 -8.45 2.76 -3.38
N CYS A 134 -8.59 3.77 -2.50
CA CYS A 134 -9.89 4.22 -2.02
C CYS A 134 -10.78 4.69 -3.17
N ASN A 135 -10.23 5.45 -4.12
CA ASN A 135 -10.95 5.93 -5.29
C ASN A 135 -11.46 4.75 -6.16
N ARG A 136 -10.62 3.73 -6.40
CA ARG A 136 -11.01 2.52 -7.12
C ARG A 136 -12.17 1.81 -6.42
N MET A 137 -12.09 1.62 -5.10
CA MET A 137 -13.16 0.97 -4.32
C MET A 137 -14.48 1.72 -4.35
N LEU A 138 -14.44 3.06 -4.29
CA LEU A 138 -15.64 3.88 -4.42
C LEU A 138 -16.28 3.76 -5.81
N ALA A 139 -15.47 3.67 -6.86
CA ALA A 139 -15.96 3.52 -8.23
C ALA A 139 -16.55 2.11 -8.48
N GLU A 140 -15.83 1.05 -8.09
CA GLU A 140 -16.26 -0.35 -8.29
C GLU A 140 -17.51 -0.71 -7.47
N HIS A 141 -17.69 -0.08 -6.30
CA HIS A 141 -18.83 -0.27 -5.42
C HIS A 141 -19.76 0.95 -5.32
N ALA A 142 -19.85 1.75 -6.39
CA ALA A 142 -20.66 2.98 -6.44
C ALA A 142 -22.13 2.76 -6.01
N PHE A 143 -22.71 1.63 -6.41
CA PHE A 143 -24.07 1.24 -6.00
C PHE A 143 -24.21 1.03 -4.49
N ALA A 144 -23.22 0.42 -3.84
CA ALA A 144 -23.26 0.14 -2.40
C ALA A 144 -22.93 1.39 -1.56
N SER A 145 -22.20 2.36 -2.13
CA SER A 145 -21.83 3.61 -1.46
C SER A 145 -22.84 4.75 -1.66
N GLY A 146 -23.89 4.55 -2.47
CA GLY A 146 -24.84 5.61 -2.85
C GLY A 146 -24.19 6.73 -3.66
N SER A 147 -23.03 6.44 -4.26
CA SER A 147 -22.22 7.40 -5.00
C SER A 147 -22.71 7.55 -6.44
N LEU A 148 -22.57 8.76 -7.00
CA LEU A 148 -22.84 9.01 -8.43
C LEU A 148 -21.86 8.18 -9.28
N PHE A 149 -22.36 7.52 -10.34
CA PHE A 149 -21.56 6.69 -11.25
C PHE A 149 -20.32 7.40 -11.84
N SER A 150 -20.34 8.73 -11.91
CA SER A 150 -19.21 9.54 -12.32
C SER A 150 -18.86 10.57 -11.24
N GLN A 151 -17.90 10.25 -10.38
CA GLN A 151 -17.27 11.24 -9.52
C GLN A 151 -16.03 11.81 -10.22
N GLN A 152 -15.99 13.13 -10.39
CA GLN A 152 -14.77 13.82 -10.80
C GLN A 152 -13.98 14.17 -9.55
N LEU A 153 -12.73 13.67 -9.48
CA LEU A 153 -11.81 14.06 -8.42
C LEU A 153 -11.37 15.51 -8.65
N SER A 154 -11.83 16.42 -7.80
CA SER A 154 -11.30 17.79 -7.75
C SER A 154 -10.11 17.85 -6.79
N THR A 155 -8.91 18.08 -7.31
CA THR A 155 -7.70 18.22 -6.50
C THR A 155 -7.49 19.63 -5.97
N ASP A 156 -8.15 20.63 -6.56
CA ASP A 156 -8.12 22.02 -6.10
C ASP A 156 -9.50 22.41 -5.56
N LEU A 157 -9.55 22.62 -4.24
CA LEU A 157 -10.75 23.05 -3.53
C LEU A 157 -10.70 24.54 -3.17
N SER A 158 -9.68 25.28 -3.62
CA SER A 158 -9.46 26.67 -3.19
C SER A 158 -10.63 27.56 -3.55
N ALA A 159 -11.16 27.44 -4.77
CA ALA A 159 -12.34 28.20 -5.21
C ALA A 159 -13.58 27.87 -4.39
N LEU A 160 -13.83 26.59 -4.10
CA LEU A 160 -14.98 26.14 -3.31
C LEU A 160 -14.87 26.58 -1.84
N LYS A 161 -13.68 26.48 -1.26
CA LYS A 161 -13.40 26.97 0.09
C LYS A 161 -13.63 28.48 0.18
N LEU A 162 -13.12 29.24 -0.79
CA LEU A 162 -13.32 30.69 -0.83
C LEU A 162 -14.80 31.05 -0.97
N GLN A 163 -15.54 30.33 -1.81
CA GLN A 163 -16.99 30.53 -1.92
C GLN A 163 -17.68 30.27 -0.58
N ALA A 164 -17.37 29.16 0.10
CA ALA A 164 -17.92 28.85 1.42
C ALA A 164 -17.56 29.93 2.46
N SER A 165 -16.32 30.45 2.46
CA SER A 165 -15.91 31.56 3.32
C SER A 165 -16.73 32.83 3.04
N ARG A 166 -16.94 33.19 1.77
CA ARG A 166 -17.76 34.35 1.39
C ARG A 166 -19.22 34.19 1.81
N ASP A 167 -19.78 33.00 1.64
CA ASP A 167 -21.16 32.69 2.05
C ASP A 167 -21.34 32.78 3.57
N TYR A 168 -20.34 32.30 4.32
CA TYR A 168 -20.31 32.44 5.78
C TYR A 168 -20.26 33.92 6.20
N TRP A 169 -19.40 34.72 5.60
CA TRP A 169 -19.33 36.15 5.85
C TRP A 169 -20.66 36.87 5.57
N ARG A 170 -21.29 36.58 4.44
CA ARG A 170 -22.59 37.17 4.09
C ARG A 170 -23.68 36.81 5.10
N SER A 171 -23.66 35.57 5.60
CA SER A 171 -24.71 35.06 6.49
C SER A 171 -24.51 35.45 7.96
N PHE A 172 -23.26 35.67 8.39
CA PHE A 172 -22.92 35.82 9.80
C PHE A 172 -22.19 37.10 10.17
N TYR A 173 -21.54 37.79 9.22
CA TYR A 173 -20.79 39.03 9.51
C TYR A 173 -21.60 40.28 9.15
N TYR A 174 -22.38 40.24 8.06
CA TYR A 174 -23.08 41.43 7.57
C TYR A 174 -24.18 41.92 8.52
N ASP A 175 -24.79 41.00 9.27
CA ASP A 175 -25.83 41.32 10.25
C ASP A 175 -25.28 41.61 11.65
N LEU A 176 -23.94 41.62 11.84
CA LEU A 176 -23.34 41.96 13.14
C LEU A 176 -23.46 43.45 13.43
N ALA A 177 -23.71 43.77 14.71
CA ALA A 177 -23.53 45.12 15.20
C ALA A 177 -22.07 45.57 15.07
N GLU A 178 -21.86 46.87 14.89
CA GLU A 178 -20.56 47.48 14.59
C GLU A 178 -19.44 47.06 15.58
N GLU A 179 -19.76 46.96 16.87
CA GLU A 179 -18.82 46.57 17.92
C GLU A 179 -18.32 45.13 17.72
N ALA A 180 -19.24 44.20 17.43
CA ALA A 180 -18.90 42.80 17.18
C ALA A 180 -18.18 42.63 15.84
N LEU A 181 -18.62 43.35 14.80
CA LEU A 181 -17.98 43.33 13.49
C LEU A 181 -16.54 43.84 13.56
N THR A 182 -16.30 44.93 14.29
CA THR A 182 -14.95 45.52 14.48
C THR A 182 -14.01 44.53 15.16
N ALA A 183 -14.50 43.80 16.18
CA ALA A 183 -13.72 42.76 16.84
C ALA A 183 -13.37 41.60 15.90
N CYS A 184 -14.30 41.19 15.02
CA CYS A 184 -14.04 40.16 14.02
C CYS A 184 -13.06 40.63 12.93
N LEU A 185 -13.23 41.87 12.42
CA LEU A 185 -12.38 42.46 11.37
C LEU A 185 -10.93 42.69 11.81
N TYR A 186 -10.66 42.71 13.12
CA TYR A 186 -9.29 42.71 13.64
C TYR A 186 -8.51 41.45 13.24
N TYR A 187 -9.18 40.28 13.20
CA TYR A 187 -8.54 38.99 12.92
C TYR A 187 -8.63 38.60 11.45
N TRP A 188 -9.77 38.83 10.81
CA TRP A 188 -9.99 38.52 9.40
C TRP A 188 -10.62 39.72 8.72
N GLN A 189 -9.86 40.35 7.82
CA GLN A 189 -10.30 41.57 7.14
C GLN A 189 -11.12 41.26 5.90
N THR A 190 -10.89 40.10 5.28
CA THR A 190 -11.64 39.64 4.11
C THR A 190 -11.84 38.12 4.15
N PRO A 191 -12.84 37.58 3.44
CA PRO A 191 -13.06 36.13 3.34
C PRO A 191 -11.97 35.36 2.56
N GLU A 192 -11.01 36.06 1.93
CA GLU A 192 -9.86 35.50 1.22
C GLU A 192 -8.64 35.20 2.12
N GLN A 193 -8.64 35.72 3.35
CA GLN A 193 -7.58 35.50 4.36
C GLN A 193 -7.83 34.21 5.14
#